data_AF-A0A164G7L3-F1
#
_entry.id   AF-A0A164G7L3-F1
#
_cell.length_a   1.000
_cell.length_b   1.000
_cell.length_c   1.000
_cell.angle_alpha   90.00
_cell.angle_beta   90.00
_cell.angle_gamma   90.00
#
_symmetry.space_group_name_H-M   'P 1'
#
loop_
_entity.id
_entity.type
_entity.pdbx_description
1 polymer ?
#
loop_
_entity_poly.entity_id
_entity_poly.type
_entity_poly.pdbx_seq_one_letter_code
_entity_poly.pdbx_strand_id
1 'polypeptide(L)'
;GVPAVVDLAAMREAMEKLGGDPQKINPLSPVDLVIDHSVMVDAFGSQKAFGENVDLEFERNRERYEFLRWGQTAFRNFRVVPPGTGICHQVNLEYLSQTVWTNDDTGRTVAYPDTLVGTDSHTTMVNGLAVLGWGVGGIEAEAAMLGQPVSMLIPEVVGFKVT
;
A
#
# COMPACT_ATOMS: atom_id res chain seq x y z
N GLY A 1 -4.78 -4.82 -3.03
CA GLY A 1 -3.86 -5.44 -2.07
C GLY A 1 -3.73 -6.95 -2.21
N VAL A 2 -4.81 -7.72 -2.01
CA VAL A 2 -4.76 -9.20 -2.06
C VAL A 2 -4.09 -9.76 -3.33
N PRO A 3 -4.45 -9.33 -4.57
CA PRO A 3 -3.81 -9.85 -5.77
C PRO A 3 -2.29 -9.67 -5.78
N ALA A 4 -1.78 -8.49 -5.39
CA ALA A 4 -0.35 -8.24 -5.35
C ALA A 4 0.42 -9.17 -4.40
N VAL A 5 -0.17 -9.54 -3.26
CA VAL A 5 0.45 -10.51 -2.33
C VAL A 5 0.41 -11.93 -2.91
N VAL A 6 -0.65 -12.28 -3.66
CA VAL A 6 -0.72 -13.54 -4.42
C VAL A 6 0.35 -13.57 -5.50
N ASP A 7 0.54 -12.48 -6.24
CA ASP A 7 1.53 -12.39 -7.32
C ASP A 7 2.96 -12.48 -6.78
N LEU A 8 3.27 -11.84 -5.65
CA LEU A 8 4.55 -12.02 -4.95
C LEU A 8 4.77 -13.47 -4.49
N ALA A 9 3.73 -14.14 -3.99
CA ALA A 9 3.82 -15.54 -3.60
C ALA A 9 4.05 -16.46 -4.82
N ALA A 10 3.33 -16.23 -5.91
CA ALA A 10 3.48 -16.96 -7.16
C ALA A 10 4.87 -16.74 -7.80
N MET A 11 5.40 -15.51 -7.74
CA MET A 11 6.76 -15.19 -8.19
C MET A 11 7.82 -15.91 -7.35
N ARG A 12 7.61 -16.09 -6.03
CA ARG A 12 8.51 -16.90 -5.20
C ARG A 12 8.54 -18.36 -5.63
N GLU A 13 7.37 -18.96 -5.87
CA GLU A 13 7.28 -20.34 -6.36
C GLU A 13 7.93 -20.49 -7.75
N ALA A 14 7.71 -19.52 -8.65
CA ALA A 14 8.34 -19.51 -9.96
C ALA A 14 9.88 -19.37 -9.87
N MET A 15 10.38 -18.52 -8.98
CA MET A 15 11.81 -18.34 -8.74
C MET A 15 12.46 -19.65 -8.26
N GLU A 16 11.79 -20.39 -7.36
CA GLU A 16 12.25 -21.70 -6.90
C GLU A 16 12.30 -22.73 -8.04
N LYS A 17 11.24 -22.81 -8.85
CA LYS A 17 11.17 -23.71 -10.01
C LYS A 17 12.27 -23.43 -11.04
N LEU A 18 12.73 -22.19 -11.14
CA LEU A 18 13.84 -21.79 -12.00
C LEU A 18 15.23 -21.97 -11.35
N GLY A 19 15.29 -22.51 -10.13
CA GLY A 19 16.54 -22.74 -9.39
C GLY A 19 17.15 -21.48 -8.78
N GLY A 20 16.37 -20.39 -8.69
CA GLY A 20 16.78 -19.14 -8.06
C GLY A 20 16.46 -19.10 -6.56
N ASP A 21 16.80 -17.98 -5.92
CA ASP A 21 16.49 -17.74 -4.51
C ASP A 21 15.16 -16.97 -4.36
N PRO A 22 14.09 -17.60 -3.81
CA PRO A 22 12.80 -16.95 -3.62
C PRO A 22 12.86 -15.73 -2.70
N GLN A 23 13.85 -15.65 -1.80
CA GLN A 23 14.00 -14.51 -0.88
C GLN A 23 14.36 -13.20 -1.59
N LYS A 24 14.78 -13.27 -2.86
CA LYS A 24 14.96 -12.11 -3.74
C LYS A 24 13.63 -11.48 -4.17
N ILE A 25 12.54 -12.25 -4.15
CA ILE A 25 11.19 -11.70 -4.36
C ILE A 25 10.74 -11.10 -3.03
N ASN A 26 11.06 -9.82 -2.86
CA ASN A 26 10.70 -9.03 -1.69
C ASN A 26 10.60 -7.54 -2.08
N PRO A 27 9.67 -6.78 -1.50
CA PRO A 27 9.65 -5.33 -1.67
C PRO A 27 10.99 -4.67 -1.30
N LEU A 28 11.54 -3.86 -2.20
CA LEU A 28 12.75 -3.07 -2.00
C LEU A 28 12.45 -1.71 -1.38
N SER A 29 11.22 -1.25 -1.49
CA SER A 29 10.69 -0.04 -0.86
C SER A 29 9.63 -0.39 0.19
N PRO A 30 9.35 0.49 1.17
CA PRO A 30 8.23 0.33 2.08
C PRO A 30 6.90 0.17 1.34
N VAL A 31 6.08 -0.79 1.78
CA VAL A 31 4.75 -1.07 1.25
C VAL A 31 3.76 -1.09 2.41
N ASP A 32 2.76 -0.24 2.29
CA ASP A 32 1.65 -0.14 3.23
C ASP A 32 0.35 -0.61 2.58
N LEU A 33 -0.22 -1.68 3.12
CA LEU A 33 -1.53 -2.19 2.69
C LEU A 33 -2.57 -1.82 3.73
N VAL A 34 -3.50 -0.95 3.36
CA VAL A 34 -4.65 -0.59 4.20
C VAL A 34 -5.86 -1.43 3.81
N ILE A 35 -6.51 -2.04 4.81
CA ILE A 35 -7.75 -2.80 4.63
C ILE A 35 -8.93 -1.88 4.96
N ASP A 36 -9.61 -1.39 3.92
CA ASP A 36 -10.72 -0.43 4.04
C ASP A 36 -11.90 -0.72 3.10
N HIS A 37 -11.71 -1.54 2.06
CA HIS A 37 -12.73 -1.87 1.06
C HIS A 37 -13.56 -3.13 1.37
N SER A 38 -13.57 -3.59 2.62
CA SER A 38 -14.19 -4.86 3.05
C SER A 38 -15.39 -4.68 3.96
N VAL A 39 -15.47 -3.58 4.72
CA VAL A 39 -16.64 -3.26 5.56
C VAL A 39 -17.83 -2.94 4.66
N MET A 40 -19.00 -3.47 5.02
CA MET A 40 -20.28 -3.10 4.43
C MET A 40 -21.21 -2.55 5.51
N VAL A 41 -22.20 -1.74 5.10
CA VAL A 41 -23.21 -1.20 6.00
C VAL A 41 -24.41 -2.16 6.02
N ASP A 42 -24.32 -3.21 6.85
CA ASP A 42 -25.41 -4.17 7.08
C ASP A 42 -26.41 -3.66 8.14
N ALA A 43 -25.90 -3.03 9.19
CA ALA A 43 -26.64 -2.35 10.24
C ALA A 43 -26.34 -0.84 10.23
N PHE A 44 -27.35 -0.02 10.55
CA PHE A 44 -27.22 1.44 10.64
C PHE A 44 -28.16 2.04 11.69
N GLY A 45 -27.89 3.28 12.12
CA GLY A 45 -28.81 4.05 12.98
C GLY A 45 -28.86 3.62 14.45
N SER A 46 -27.95 2.77 14.91
CA SER A 46 -27.87 2.33 16.31
C SER A 46 -26.42 2.41 16.84
N GLN A 47 -26.26 2.47 18.17
CA GLN A 47 -24.93 2.43 18.80
C GLN A 47 -24.21 1.07 18.60
N LYS A 48 -24.94 0.01 18.24
CA LYS A 48 -24.38 -1.33 18.00
C LYS A 48 -23.93 -1.55 16.56
N ALA A 49 -24.42 -0.72 15.63
CA ALA A 49 -24.23 -0.90 14.19
C ALA A 49 -22.76 -1.04 13.78
N PHE A 50 -21.85 -0.26 14.38
CA PHE A 50 -20.43 -0.36 14.08
C PHE A 50 -19.86 -1.73 14.44
N GLY A 51 -20.12 -2.22 15.67
CA GLY A 51 -19.63 -3.53 16.11
C GLY A 51 -20.21 -4.66 15.26
N GLU A 52 -21.51 -4.62 14.98
CA GLU A 52 -22.20 -5.63 14.15
C GLU A 52 -21.62 -5.69 12.72
N ASN A 53 -21.35 -4.54 12.09
CA ASN A 53 -20.77 -4.49 10.75
C ASN A 53 -19.32 -5.01 10.72
N VAL A 54 -18.52 -4.68 11.73
CA VAL A 54 -17.13 -5.16 11.84
C VAL A 54 -17.11 -6.68 12.07
N ASP A 55 -17.96 -7.21 12.94
CA ASP A 55 -18.03 -8.65 13.19
C ASP A 55 -18.40 -9.42 11.91
N LEU A 56 -19.39 -8.94 11.16
CA LEU A 56 -19.78 -9.53 9.86
C LEU A 56 -18.68 -9.42 8.81
N GLU A 57 -17.95 -8.30 8.77
CA GLU A 57 -16.81 -8.14 7.88
C GLU A 57 -15.73 -9.20 8.14
N PHE A 58 -15.39 -9.41 9.42
CA PHE A 58 -14.41 -10.42 9.83
C PHE A 58 -14.86 -11.84 9.48
N GLU A 59 -16.14 -12.17 9.69
CA GLU A 59 -16.70 -13.47 9.31
C GLU A 59 -16.58 -13.71 7.79
N ARG A 60 -16.91 -12.71 6.98
CA ARG A 60 -16.94 -12.81 5.51
C ARG A 60 -15.55 -12.83 4.87
N ASN A 61 -14.56 -12.18 5.48
CA ASN A 61 -13.23 -11.96 4.88
C ASN A 61 -12.09 -12.69 5.62
N ARG A 62 -12.40 -13.63 6.51
CA ARG A 62 -11.42 -14.33 7.35
C ARG A 62 -10.19 -14.84 6.58
N GLU A 63 -10.40 -15.59 5.50
CA GLU A 63 -9.30 -16.16 4.70
C GLU A 63 -8.41 -15.07 4.08
N ARG A 64 -9.02 -13.98 3.58
CA ARG A 64 -8.28 -12.84 3.02
C ARG A 64 -7.42 -12.18 4.09
N TYR A 65 -7.93 -12.03 5.32
CA TYR A 65 -7.17 -11.42 6.42
C TYR A 65 -6.06 -12.30 6.92
N GLU A 66 -6.30 -13.62 7.04
CA GLU A 66 -5.26 -14.60 7.36
C GLU A 66 -4.14 -14.56 6.30
N PHE A 67 -4.50 -14.49 5.01
CA PHE A 67 -3.54 -14.38 3.91
C PHE A 67 -2.74 -13.07 3.94
N LEU A 68 -3.38 -11.92 4.16
CA LEU A 68 -2.70 -10.63 4.27
C LEU A 68 -1.79 -10.56 5.51
N ARG A 69 -2.21 -11.15 6.63
CA ARG A 69 -1.40 -11.28 7.85
C ARG A 69 -0.18 -12.16 7.61
N TRP A 70 -0.34 -13.26 6.89
CA TRP A 70 0.80 -14.07 6.44
C TRP A 70 1.77 -13.23 5.61
N GLY A 71 1.26 -12.45 4.64
CA GLY A 71 2.07 -11.55 3.79
C GLY A 71 2.94 -10.60 4.62
N GLN A 72 2.39 -9.99 5.67
CA GLN A 72 3.14 -9.13 6.60
C GLN A 72 4.33 -9.82 7.27
N THR A 73 4.21 -11.12 7.55
CA THR A 73 5.31 -11.90 8.13
C THR A 73 6.26 -12.49 7.08
N ALA A 74 5.77 -12.70 5.86
CA ALA A 74 6.51 -13.35 4.78
C ALA A 74 7.40 -12.40 3.98
N PHE A 75 7.10 -11.09 3.97
CA PHE A 75 7.82 -10.06 3.23
C PHE A 75 8.39 -8.99 4.16
N ARG A 76 9.66 -8.62 3.95
CA ARG A 76 10.26 -7.45 4.58
C ARG A 76 9.72 -6.18 3.93
N ASN A 77 9.72 -5.06 4.67
CA ASN A 77 9.20 -3.77 4.22
C ASN A 77 7.70 -3.78 3.90
N PHE A 78 6.94 -4.76 4.40
CA PHE A 78 5.51 -4.87 4.15
C PHE A 78 4.74 -4.72 5.47
N ARG A 79 3.85 -3.74 5.53
CA ARG A 79 3.01 -3.45 6.70
C ARG A 79 1.54 -3.52 6.29
N VAL A 80 0.72 -4.15 7.14
CA VAL A 80 -0.73 -4.20 6.96
C VAL A 80 -1.40 -3.37 8.04
N VAL A 81 -2.21 -2.40 7.63
CA VAL A 81 -3.12 -1.66 8.51
C VAL A 81 -4.44 -2.43 8.57
N PRO A 82 -4.88 -2.87 9.77
CA PRO A 82 -6.04 -3.73 9.92
C PRO A 82 -7.36 -2.99 9.61
N PRO A 83 -8.46 -3.74 9.35
CA PRO A 83 -9.78 -3.16 9.15
C PRO A 83 -10.25 -2.34 10.36
N GLY A 84 -11.13 -1.38 10.12
CA GLY A 84 -11.69 -0.49 11.14
C GLY A 84 -10.74 0.62 11.63
N THR A 85 -9.53 0.73 11.07
CA THR A 85 -8.56 1.79 11.43
C THR A 85 -8.81 3.11 10.68
N GLY A 86 -9.49 3.05 9.54
CA GLY A 86 -9.75 4.20 8.67
C GLY A 86 -9.70 3.80 7.19
N ILE A 87 -9.81 4.80 6.31
CA ILE A 87 -9.68 4.62 4.86
C ILE A 87 -8.25 4.90 4.40
N CYS A 88 -7.81 4.25 3.33
CA CYS A 88 -6.43 4.23 2.84
C CYS A 88 -5.80 5.63 2.77
N HIS A 89 -6.47 6.58 2.11
CA HIS A 89 -5.92 7.91 1.88
C HIS A 89 -5.91 8.80 3.12
N GLN A 90 -6.88 8.63 4.02
CA GLN A 90 -6.90 9.35 5.29
C GLN A 90 -5.78 8.85 6.22
N VAL A 91 -5.64 7.54 6.35
CA VAL A 91 -4.53 6.92 7.10
C VAL A 91 -3.19 7.34 6.51
N ASN A 92 -3.10 7.44 5.18
CA ASN A 92 -1.88 7.91 4.52
C ASN A 92 -1.51 9.34 4.94
N LEU A 93 -2.46 10.27 4.87
CA LEU A 93 -2.26 11.67 5.26
C LEU A 93 -1.92 11.84 6.76
N GLU A 94 -2.60 11.09 7.62
CA GLU A 94 -2.51 11.30 9.08
C GLU A 94 -1.37 10.51 9.73
N TYR A 95 -0.87 9.45 9.10
CA TYR A 95 0.05 8.51 9.77
C TYR A 95 1.20 7.96 8.91
N LEU A 96 0.99 7.67 7.61
CA LEU A 96 2.00 6.96 6.81
C LEU A 96 2.98 7.92 6.10
N SER A 97 2.46 9.03 5.57
CA SER A 97 3.24 10.02 4.82
C SER A 97 4.19 10.80 5.73
N GLN A 98 5.41 11.03 5.26
CA GLN A 98 6.46 11.72 6.04
C GLN A 98 6.87 13.07 5.47
N THR A 99 6.47 13.41 4.24
CA THR A 99 6.96 14.57 3.46
C THR A 99 8.46 14.51 3.13
N VAL A 100 9.30 14.17 4.10
CA VAL A 100 10.74 13.95 3.96
C VAL A 100 11.11 12.64 4.66
N TRP A 101 11.72 11.73 3.93
CA TRP A 101 12.33 10.52 4.47
C TRP A 101 13.81 10.74 4.74
N THR A 102 14.36 9.99 5.68
CA THR A 102 15.80 9.92 5.97
C THR A 102 16.32 8.50 5.84
N ASN A 103 17.51 8.34 5.25
CA ASN A 103 18.21 7.06 5.16
C ASN A 103 19.70 7.24 5.57
N ASP A 104 20.18 6.34 6.44
CA ASP A 104 21.55 6.36 7.00
C ASP A 104 22.49 5.29 6.39
N ASP A 105 22.01 4.47 5.45
CA ASP A 105 22.72 3.30 4.89
C ASP A 105 24.01 3.67 4.14
N THR A 106 24.17 4.94 3.77
CA THR A 106 25.34 5.43 3.00
C THR A 106 26.47 5.99 3.89
N GLY A 107 26.40 5.81 5.22
CA GLY A 107 27.37 6.36 6.18
C GLY A 107 27.21 7.86 6.44
N ARG A 108 26.19 8.48 5.84
CA ARG A 108 25.69 9.83 6.13
C ARG A 108 24.17 9.82 6.03
N THR A 109 23.50 10.63 6.84
CA THR A 109 22.05 10.82 6.73
C THR A 109 21.72 11.54 5.44
N VAL A 110 20.97 10.88 4.56
CA VAL A 110 20.42 11.44 3.34
C VAL A 110 18.94 11.72 3.56
N ALA A 111 18.52 12.97 3.37
CA ALA A 111 17.11 13.34 3.33
C ALA A 111 16.63 13.40 1.88
N TYR A 112 15.43 12.88 1.61
CA TYR A 112 14.82 12.87 0.28
C TYR A 112 13.29 13.07 0.39
N PRO A 113 12.64 13.66 -0.63
CA PRO A 113 11.20 13.88 -0.60
C PRO A 113 10.45 12.55 -0.56
N ASP A 114 9.32 12.57 0.13
CA ASP A 114 8.36 11.48 0.08
C ASP A 114 7.64 11.47 -1.27
N THR A 115 7.57 10.29 -1.87
CA THR A 115 6.89 10.03 -3.15
C THR A 115 6.33 8.62 -3.13
N LEU A 116 5.15 8.40 -3.71
CA LEU A 116 4.60 7.06 -3.82
C LEU A 116 3.73 6.84 -5.06
N VAL A 117 3.56 5.57 -5.41
CA VAL A 117 2.47 5.12 -6.27
C VAL A 117 1.58 4.17 -5.48
N GLY A 118 0.27 4.23 -5.70
CA GLY A 118 -0.70 3.40 -5.00
C GLY A 118 -1.59 2.64 -5.97
N THR A 119 -2.15 1.52 -5.52
CA THR A 119 -3.10 0.71 -6.32
C THR A 119 -4.54 1.25 -6.25
N ASP A 120 -4.69 2.56 -6.04
CA ASP A 120 -5.95 3.28 -5.96
C ASP A 120 -5.81 4.65 -6.65
N SER A 121 -6.82 5.07 -7.41
CA SER A 121 -6.76 6.32 -8.19
C SER A 121 -6.70 7.58 -7.32
N HIS A 122 -7.21 7.53 -6.10
CA HIS A 122 -7.22 8.66 -5.17
C HIS A 122 -5.93 8.78 -4.35
N THR A 123 -4.89 7.98 -4.63
CA THR A 123 -3.55 8.21 -4.05
C THR A 123 -3.06 9.64 -4.27
N THR A 124 -3.56 10.31 -5.31
CA THR A 124 -3.37 11.74 -5.56
C THR A 124 -3.81 12.67 -4.41
N MET A 125 -4.61 12.21 -3.46
CA MET A 125 -5.02 12.98 -2.28
C MET A 125 -3.81 13.41 -1.44
N VAL A 126 -2.75 12.59 -1.41
CA VAL A 126 -1.52 12.88 -0.65
C VAL A 126 -0.77 14.12 -1.18
N ASN A 127 -1.02 14.52 -2.44
CA ASN A 127 -0.40 15.70 -3.05
C ASN A 127 -0.74 16.99 -2.29
N GLY A 128 -1.87 17.02 -1.56
CA GLY A 128 -2.22 18.13 -0.66
C GLY A 128 -1.23 18.33 0.49
N LEU A 129 -0.44 17.31 0.83
CA LEU A 129 0.61 17.34 1.86
C LEU A 129 2.02 17.51 1.26
N ALA A 130 2.14 17.98 0.01
CA ALA A 130 3.42 18.12 -0.71
C ALA A 130 4.20 16.80 -0.91
N VAL A 131 3.53 15.66 -0.84
CA VAL A 131 4.06 14.35 -1.21
C VAL A 131 3.64 14.06 -2.65
N LEU A 132 4.59 13.80 -3.55
CA LEU A 132 4.25 13.51 -4.94
C LEU A 132 3.76 12.05 -5.07
N GLY A 133 2.47 11.86 -5.33
CA GLY A 133 1.92 10.53 -5.54
C GLY A 133 0.69 10.45 -6.44
N TRP A 134 0.52 9.28 -7.03
CA TRP A 134 -0.58 8.99 -7.97
C TRP A 134 -0.96 7.50 -7.99
N GLY A 135 -2.12 7.20 -8.55
CA GLY A 135 -2.61 5.84 -8.72
C GLY A 135 -2.00 5.14 -9.94
N VAL A 136 -1.70 3.86 -9.80
CA VAL A 136 -1.21 2.97 -10.86
C VAL A 136 -1.94 1.62 -10.80
N GLY A 137 -1.75 0.77 -11.83
CA GLY A 137 -2.25 -0.60 -11.82
C GLY A 137 -1.47 -1.50 -10.84
N GLY A 138 -2.02 -2.70 -10.58
CA GLY A 138 -1.39 -3.67 -9.68
C GLY A 138 0.00 -4.11 -10.15
N ILE A 139 0.13 -4.41 -11.44
CA ILE A 139 1.39 -4.88 -12.05
C ILE A 139 2.46 -3.78 -11.98
N GLU A 140 2.11 -2.52 -12.27
CA GLU A 140 3.05 -1.41 -12.16
C GLU A 140 3.48 -1.20 -10.70
N ALA A 141 2.57 -1.32 -9.74
CA ALA A 141 2.90 -1.24 -8.33
C ALA A 141 3.83 -2.39 -7.91
N GLU A 142 3.59 -3.62 -8.34
CA GLU A 142 4.44 -4.78 -8.06
C GLU A 142 5.84 -4.62 -8.67
N ALA A 143 5.92 -4.15 -9.91
CA ALA A 143 7.19 -3.86 -10.55
C ALA A 143 7.97 -2.79 -9.78
N ALA A 144 7.30 -1.71 -9.35
CA ALA A 144 7.89 -0.67 -8.52
C ALA A 144 8.37 -1.21 -7.16
N MET A 145 7.58 -2.07 -6.51
CA MET A 145 7.97 -2.74 -5.26
C MET A 145 9.23 -3.59 -5.45
N LEU A 146 9.44 -4.19 -6.62
CA LEU A 146 10.63 -4.98 -6.96
C LEU A 146 11.78 -4.14 -7.55
N GLY A 147 11.68 -2.81 -7.49
CA GLY A 147 12.74 -1.87 -7.87
C GLY A 147 12.77 -1.45 -9.34
N GLN A 148 11.73 -1.77 -10.13
CA GLN A 148 11.60 -1.20 -11.47
C GLN A 148 11.14 0.25 -11.37
N PRO A 149 11.86 1.22 -11.97
CA PRO A 149 11.39 2.60 -12.02
C PRO A 149 10.07 2.72 -12.79
N VAL A 150 9.19 3.62 -12.33
CA VAL A 150 7.96 3.94 -13.06
C VAL A 150 8.31 4.68 -14.34
N SER A 151 7.82 4.17 -15.48
CA SER A 151 8.01 4.79 -16.79
C SER A 151 6.90 5.81 -17.05
N MET A 152 7.27 7.05 -17.37
CA MET A 152 6.33 8.11 -17.71
C MET A 152 6.93 9.11 -18.69
N LEU A 153 6.06 9.76 -19.47
CA LEU A 153 6.44 10.96 -20.21
C LEU A 153 6.63 12.13 -19.23
N ILE A 154 7.53 13.04 -19.55
CA ILE A 154 7.66 14.29 -18.79
C ILE A 154 6.35 15.07 -18.95
N PRO A 155 5.60 15.34 -17.85
CA PRO A 155 4.30 15.98 -17.95
C PRO A 155 4.45 17.49 -18.08
N GLU A 156 3.48 18.12 -18.73
CA GLU A 156 3.30 19.57 -18.60
C GLU A 156 2.81 19.90 -17.18
N VAL A 157 3.26 21.03 -16.64
CA VAL A 157 2.84 21.50 -15.30
C VAL A 157 1.97 22.75 -15.46
N VAL A 158 0.68 22.61 -15.19
CA VAL A 158 -0.29 23.71 -15.25
C VAL A 158 -0.42 24.35 -13.87
N GLY A 159 0.03 25.60 -13.73
CA GLY A 159 -0.08 26.36 -12.49
C GLY A 159 -1.51 26.86 -12.25
N PHE A 160 -2.15 26.40 -11.17
CA PHE A 160 -3.46 26.89 -10.74
C PHE A 160 -3.30 27.90 -9.59
N LYS A 161 -3.55 29.17 -9.86
CA LYS A 161 -3.45 30.23 -8.83
C LYS A 161 -4.78 30.35 -8.07
N VAL A 162 -4.72 30.20 -6.76
CA VAL A 162 -5.84 30.49 -5.85
C VAL A 162 -5.67 31.92 -5.31
N THR A 163 -6.67 32.78 -5.51
CA THR A 163 -6.70 34.18 -5.03
C THR A 163 -8.04 34.52 -4.44
#